data_AF-A0AA35JKS6-F1
#
_entry.id   AF-A0AA35JKS6-F1
#
_cell.length_a   1.000
_cell.length_b   1.000
_cell.length_c   1.000
_cell.angle_alpha   90.00
_cell.angle_beta   90.00
_cell.angle_gamma   90.00
#
_symmetry.space_group_name_H-M   'P 1'
#
loop_
_entity.id
_entity.type
_entity.pdbx_description
1 polymer ?
#
loop_
_entity_poly.entity_id
_entity_poly.type
_entity_poly.pdbx_seq_one_letter_code
_entity_poly.pdbx_strand_id
1 'polypeptide(L)'
;MFLKDCLPLLGEHPRMGALDVCPFIPVRNVTMEECVQCANLFGKHLAGELHVPVYLYGKAALKESRISLPAIRAGEYEALPEKLKKPEWAPDFGSATFVPRWGATVTGARTFLIAYNINLLCTKELAHRIALNIREQGRGKDQPGRLKQVQGMGWYLDEENIAQVSANLLDFETTPLHTVYEEVCKDAQDLNLPVVGSQLVGLVPKKAMLDAAEYYINKENLFILEEEHKIRLVINRLGLDSLSPFNPKERIIEDMVQDGKESGCLISLPLHTFVQKVGARSAAPGGGSVAAAMSSLGAALGCMVGLMTYGKRQFEDLDPVMRRLIPPFHQAMKELLVLVDTDSLAFSSYMAAMKLPKNTPEEKERRTAAMQLGLKSAVGVPFSLAEKVHSLWPLLKEMAQQGNIACKSDIQVAAKALEAGVFGAYFNVVTNLKDITDEGFKQEVQGKLSHFLEEAKKSTAFVLHQLEKRTM
;
A
#
# COMPACT_ATOMS: atom_id res chain seq x y z
N MET A 1 -28.63 5.95 -23.20
CA MET A 1 -29.77 5.35 -22.48
C MET A 1 -29.72 5.86 -21.05
N PHE A 2 -30.34 7.02 -20.78
CA PHE A 2 -30.40 7.61 -19.44
C PHE A 2 -31.39 6.80 -18.60
N LEU A 3 -30.90 6.02 -17.64
CA LEU A 3 -31.72 5.24 -16.71
C LEU A 3 -31.50 5.77 -15.29
N LYS A 4 -32.38 6.69 -14.87
CA LYS A 4 -32.96 6.82 -13.51
C LYS A 4 -33.70 8.16 -13.44
N ASP A 5 -35.02 8.11 -13.56
CA ASP A 5 -35.89 9.20 -13.09
C ASP A 5 -36.05 9.05 -11.57
N CYS A 6 -35.60 10.03 -10.78
CA CYS A 6 -35.76 10.03 -9.31
C CYS A 6 -37.19 10.31 -8.82
N LEU A 7 -38.22 9.87 -9.54
CA LEU A 7 -39.58 9.74 -8.98
C LEU A 7 -39.63 8.48 -8.12
N PRO A 8 -40.29 8.54 -6.95
CA PRO A 8 -39.67 8.17 -5.68
C PRO A 8 -39.02 6.79 -5.73
N LEU A 9 -37.69 6.77 -5.89
CA LEU A 9 -36.89 5.59 -5.60
C LEU A 9 -36.93 5.37 -4.08
N LEU A 10 -37.87 4.53 -3.65
CA LEU A 10 -37.88 3.93 -2.32
C LEU A 10 -36.77 2.89 -2.30
N GLY A 11 -35.69 3.21 -1.58
CA GLY A 11 -34.64 2.26 -1.26
C GLY A 11 -34.43 2.28 0.25
N GLU A 12 -34.06 1.14 0.83
CA GLU A 12 -33.81 1.03 2.27
C GLU A 12 -32.61 1.86 2.73
N HIS A 13 -31.71 2.22 1.80
CA HIS A 13 -30.58 3.10 2.08
C HIS A 13 -30.95 4.59 1.94
N PRO A 14 -30.51 5.43 2.91
CA PRO A 14 -30.70 6.87 2.81
C PRO A 14 -30.16 7.44 1.50
N ARG A 15 -30.85 8.40 0.89
CA ARG A 15 -30.51 8.98 -0.42
C ARG A 15 -30.99 10.41 -0.57
N MET A 16 -30.28 11.25 -1.33
CA MET A 16 -30.70 12.62 -1.64
C MET A 16 -30.70 12.96 -3.13
N GLY A 17 -30.15 12.10 -3.99
CA GLY A 17 -30.16 12.35 -5.43
C GLY A 17 -29.82 11.13 -6.28
N ALA A 18 -29.98 11.28 -7.60
CA ALA A 18 -29.71 10.26 -8.62
C ALA A 18 -28.25 9.79 -8.54
N LEU A 19 -27.35 10.77 -8.40
CA LEU A 19 -25.96 10.57 -8.01
C LEU A 19 -25.79 11.23 -6.65
N ASP A 20 -25.97 10.42 -5.61
CA ASP A 20 -26.02 10.91 -4.24
C ASP A 20 -24.63 11.38 -3.74
N VAL A 21 -23.62 10.52 -3.83
CA VAL A 21 -22.24 10.86 -3.47
C VAL A 21 -21.26 10.32 -4.51
N CYS A 22 -20.35 11.19 -4.97
CA CYS A 22 -19.23 10.85 -5.85
C CYS A 22 -17.90 11.28 -5.20
N PRO A 23 -17.25 10.38 -4.44
CA PRO A 23 -16.00 10.69 -3.77
C PRO A 23 -14.76 10.40 -4.63
N PHE A 24 -13.71 11.19 -4.42
CA PHE A 24 -12.37 10.96 -4.94
C PHE A 24 -11.45 10.52 -3.80
N ILE A 25 -10.76 9.40 -3.99
CA ILE A 25 -9.99 8.73 -2.92
C ILE A 25 -8.58 8.47 -3.44
N PRO A 26 -7.53 8.82 -2.66
CA PRO A 26 -6.17 8.48 -3.03
C PRO A 26 -5.96 6.97 -2.88
N VAL A 27 -5.39 6.33 -3.91
CA VAL A 27 -5.04 4.90 -3.90
C VAL A 27 -3.53 4.74 -3.90
N ARG A 28 -2.84 5.22 -4.93
CA ARG A 28 -1.39 5.13 -5.06
C ARG A 28 -0.83 6.34 -5.79
N ASN A 29 0.30 6.87 -5.32
CA ASN A 29 1.03 7.99 -5.93
C ASN A 29 0.18 9.25 -6.19
N VAL A 30 -0.88 9.44 -5.39
CA VAL A 30 -1.77 10.61 -5.46
C VAL A 30 -2.01 11.08 -4.04
N THR A 31 -1.93 12.39 -3.84
CA THR A 31 -2.14 13.06 -2.56
C THR A 31 -3.61 13.35 -2.31
N MET A 32 -3.97 13.57 -1.03
CA MET A 32 -5.32 14.01 -0.69
C MET A 32 -5.66 15.36 -1.34
N GLU A 33 -4.68 16.25 -1.49
CA GLU A 33 -4.84 17.57 -2.10
C GLU A 33 -5.23 17.47 -3.58
N GLU A 34 -4.59 16.59 -4.33
CA GLU A 34 -4.96 16.29 -5.73
C GLU A 34 -6.38 15.71 -5.81
N CYS A 35 -6.78 14.81 -4.90
CA CYS A 35 -8.16 14.32 -4.84
C CYS A 35 -9.17 15.43 -4.53
N VAL A 36 -8.83 16.38 -3.66
CA VAL A 36 -9.66 17.57 -3.39
C VAL A 36 -9.79 18.42 -4.66
N GLN A 37 -8.72 18.60 -5.43
CA GLN A 37 -8.79 19.31 -6.71
C GLN A 37 -9.70 18.58 -7.70
N CYS A 38 -9.62 17.25 -7.81
CA CYS A 38 -10.54 16.46 -8.64
C CYS A 38 -12.00 16.65 -8.23
N ALA A 39 -12.31 16.62 -6.93
CA ALA A 39 -13.66 16.84 -6.43
C ALA A 39 -14.19 18.23 -6.78
N ASN A 40 -13.35 19.26 -6.66
CA ASN A 40 -13.71 20.64 -7.05
C ASN A 40 -13.97 20.76 -8.55
N LEU A 41 -13.10 20.18 -9.39
CA LEU A 41 -13.27 20.18 -10.84
C LEU A 41 -14.56 19.47 -11.25
N PHE A 42 -14.80 18.27 -10.71
CA PHE A 42 -16.02 17.50 -10.96
C PHE A 42 -17.27 18.28 -10.53
N GLY A 43 -17.29 18.81 -9.31
CA GLY A 43 -18.46 19.54 -8.80
C GLY A 43 -18.78 20.78 -9.63
N LYS A 44 -17.76 21.54 -10.03
CA LYS A 44 -17.91 22.72 -10.89
C LYS A 44 -18.45 22.36 -12.28
N HIS A 45 -17.93 21.30 -12.91
CA HIS A 45 -18.36 20.88 -14.24
C HIS A 45 -19.77 20.28 -14.21
N LEU A 46 -20.05 19.39 -13.26
CA LEU A 46 -21.36 18.76 -13.10
C LEU A 46 -22.47 19.80 -12.90
N ALA A 47 -22.24 20.77 -12.02
CA ALA A 47 -23.19 21.85 -11.78
C ALA A 47 -23.34 22.78 -13.01
N GLY A 48 -22.25 23.02 -13.74
CA GLY A 48 -22.25 23.83 -14.95
C GLY A 48 -23.02 23.19 -16.12
N GLU A 49 -22.88 21.88 -16.31
CA GLU A 49 -23.50 21.15 -17.42
C GLU A 49 -24.94 20.70 -17.13
N LEU A 50 -25.24 20.27 -15.91
CA LEU A 50 -26.55 19.70 -15.54
C LEU A 50 -27.44 20.66 -14.75
N HIS A 51 -26.91 21.80 -14.29
CA HIS A 51 -27.65 22.80 -13.51
C HIS A 51 -28.28 22.24 -12.23
N VAL A 52 -27.58 21.33 -11.55
CA VAL A 52 -28.00 20.69 -10.30
C VAL A 52 -27.24 21.26 -9.09
N PRO A 53 -27.85 21.27 -7.88
CA PRO A 53 -27.15 21.69 -6.67
C PRO A 53 -26.10 20.64 -6.25
N VAL A 54 -24.86 21.10 -6.05
CA VAL A 54 -23.74 20.26 -5.64
C VAL A 54 -23.10 20.78 -4.35
N TYR A 55 -22.88 19.88 -3.40
CA TYR A 55 -22.20 20.17 -2.14
C TYR A 55 -20.84 19.48 -2.06
N LEU A 56 -19.86 20.18 -1.48
CA LEU A 56 -18.56 19.61 -1.15
C LEU A 56 -18.55 19.03 0.26
N TYR A 57 -18.05 17.80 0.40
CA TYR A 57 -17.94 17.11 1.71
C TYR A 57 -16.54 16.56 2.01
N GLY A 58 -16.38 16.05 3.23
CA GLY A 58 -15.15 15.41 3.67
C GLY A 58 -13.99 16.41 3.69
N LYS A 59 -12.84 16.01 3.13
CA LYS A 59 -11.64 16.86 3.03
C LYS A 59 -11.78 18.01 2.03
N ALA A 60 -12.82 17.99 1.19
CA ALA A 60 -13.11 19.08 0.24
C ALA A 60 -14.16 20.08 0.78
N ALA A 61 -14.76 19.82 1.95
CA ALA A 61 -15.79 20.68 2.51
C ALA A 61 -15.27 22.09 2.82
N LEU A 62 -15.99 23.11 2.37
CA LEU A 62 -15.66 24.53 2.66
C LEU A 62 -16.16 24.98 4.04
N LYS A 63 -17.11 24.25 4.61
CA LYS A 63 -17.73 24.52 5.91
C LYS A 63 -17.61 23.30 6.80
N GLU A 64 -17.32 23.50 8.07
CA GLU A 64 -17.17 22.43 9.05
C GLU A 64 -18.45 21.57 9.17
N SER A 65 -19.61 22.21 9.08
CA SER A 65 -20.92 21.53 9.07
C SER A 65 -21.15 20.58 7.89
N ARG A 66 -20.33 20.66 6.84
CA ARG A 66 -20.43 19.84 5.62
C ARG A 66 -19.37 18.74 5.54
N ILE A 67 -18.49 18.61 6.54
CA ILE A 67 -17.50 17.53 6.55
C ILE A 67 -18.20 16.16 6.58
N SER A 68 -19.27 16.04 7.38
CA SER A 68 -20.04 14.80 7.55
C SER A 68 -21.10 14.61 6.46
N LEU A 69 -20.99 13.53 5.68
CA LEU A 69 -21.98 13.17 4.66
C LEU A 69 -23.39 12.96 5.25
N PRO A 70 -23.57 12.23 6.39
CA PRO A 70 -24.87 12.14 7.05
C PRO A 70 -25.50 13.50 7.41
N ALA A 71 -24.68 14.50 7.79
CA ALA A 71 -25.19 15.83 8.09
C ALA A 71 -25.77 16.50 6.84
N ILE A 72 -25.10 16.40 5.69
CA ILE A 72 -25.63 16.91 4.42
C ILE A 72 -26.90 16.16 4.01
N ARG A 73 -26.90 14.83 4.18
CA ARG A 73 -28.03 13.94 3.86
C ARG A 73 -29.23 14.03 4.80
N ALA A 74 -29.18 14.83 5.87
CA ALA A 74 -30.27 14.91 6.83
C ALA A 74 -31.59 15.31 6.15
N GLY A 75 -32.61 14.47 6.31
CA GLY A 75 -33.92 14.63 5.67
C GLY A 75 -34.00 14.15 4.20
N GLU A 76 -32.92 13.59 3.67
CA GLU A 76 -32.88 12.86 2.40
C GLU A 76 -33.35 13.71 1.19
N TYR A 77 -33.90 13.06 0.17
CA TYR A 77 -34.43 13.71 -1.03
C TYR A 77 -35.62 14.62 -0.71
N GLU A 78 -36.50 14.17 0.19
CA GLU A 78 -37.74 14.85 0.55
C GLU A 78 -37.52 16.21 1.22
N ALA A 79 -36.39 16.41 1.90
CA ALA A 79 -36.08 17.68 2.55
C ALA A 79 -35.46 18.72 1.59
N LEU A 80 -35.02 18.35 0.40
CA LEU A 80 -34.34 19.27 -0.53
C LEU A 80 -35.17 20.49 -0.95
N PRO A 81 -36.48 20.38 -1.27
CA PRO A 81 -37.30 21.53 -1.65
C PRO A 81 -37.32 22.65 -0.60
N GLU A 82 -37.28 22.30 0.68
CA GLU A 82 -37.25 23.27 1.78
C GLU A 82 -35.82 23.64 2.21
N LYS A 83 -34.87 22.70 2.17
CA LYS A 83 -33.46 22.97 2.51
C LYS A 83 -32.84 23.97 1.54
N LEU A 84 -33.05 23.82 0.23
CA LEU A 84 -32.43 24.69 -0.79
C LEU A 84 -32.89 26.15 -0.70
N LYS A 85 -34.05 26.42 -0.09
CA LYS A 85 -34.53 27.80 0.15
C LYS A 85 -33.75 28.53 1.26
N LYS A 86 -33.02 27.80 2.11
CA LYS A 86 -32.33 28.37 3.27
C LYS A 86 -30.91 28.82 2.90
N PRO A 87 -30.48 30.05 3.22
CA PRO A 87 -29.13 30.54 2.91
C PRO A 87 -28.00 29.67 3.48
N GLU A 88 -28.21 29.08 4.65
CA GLU A 88 -27.24 28.17 5.31
C GLU A 88 -26.94 26.91 4.46
N TRP A 89 -27.92 26.48 3.66
CA TRP A 89 -27.88 25.32 2.76
C TRP A 89 -27.62 25.70 1.30
N ALA A 90 -27.18 26.92 1.01
CA ALA A 90 -26.75 27.29 -0.35
C ALA A 90 -25.66 26.31 -0.86
N PRO A 91 -25.81 25.71 -2.04
CA PRO A 91 -24.86 24.73 -2.57
C PRO A 91 -23.48 25.36 -2.81
N ASP A 92 -22.43 24.54 -2.78
CA ASP A 92 -21.06 25.00 -3.05
C ASP A 92 -20.86 25.25 -4.56
N PHE A 93 -21.53 24.46 -5.41
CA PHE A 93 -21.64 24.70 -6.85
C PHE A 93 -23.08 24.54 -7.34
N GLY A 94 -23.43 25.28 -8.40
CA GLY A 94 -24.76 25.24 -9.00
C GLY A 94 -25.75 26.19 -8.35
N SER A 95 -26.97 26.24 -8.87
CA SER A 95 -28.05 27.05 -8.32
C SER A 95 -28.76 26.32 -7.18
N ALA A 96 -29.33 27.09 -6.24
CA ALA A 96 -30.18 26.57 -5.17
C ALA A 96 -31.59 26.20 -5.68
N THR A 97 -31.67 25.57 -6.85
CA THR A 97 -32.92 25.18 -7.51
C THR A 97 -33.13 23.69 -7.35
N PHE A 98 -34.31 23.29 -6.89
CA PHE A 98 -34.66 21.88 -6.78
C PHE A 98 -34.94 21.28 -8.17
N VAL A 99 -34.25 20.19 -8.51
CA VAL A 99 -34.43 19.48 -9.78
C VAL A 99 -35.07 18.12 -9.48
N PRO A 100 -36.39 17.94 -9.68
CA PRO A 100 -37.11 16.72 -9.23
C PRO A 100 -36.56 15.42 -9.82
N ARG A 101 -36.06 15.43 -11.05
CA ARG A 101 -35.49 14.20 -11.66
C ARG A 101 -34.13 13.82 -11.08
N TRP A 102 -33.46 14.73 -10.35
CA TRP A 102 -32.08 14.56 -9.89
C TRP A 102 -31.93 14.58 -8.37
N GLY A 103 -32.57 15.53 -7.67
CA GLY A 103 -32.25 15.84 -6.28
C GLY A 103 -30.99 16.71 -6.17
N ALA A 104 -30.10 16.36 -5.24
CA ALA A 104 -28.80 17.02 -5.06
C ALA A 104 -27.65 16.01 -5.07
N THR A 105 -26.46 16.48 -5.45
CA THR A 105 -25.25 15.67 -5.49
C THR A 105 -24.25 16.14 -4.44
N VAL A 106 -23.56 15.20 -3.80
CA VAL A 106 -22.40 15.47 -2.98
C VAL A 106 -21.14 14.96 -3.68
N THR A 107 -20.09 15.76 -3.71
CA THR A 107 -18.76 15.32 -4.12
C THR A 107 -17.72 15.76 -3.12
N GLY A 108 -16.58 15.08 -3.07
CA GLY A 108 -15.54 15.42 -2.11
C GLY A 108 -14.39 14.45 -2.16
N ALA A 109 -13.41 14.69 -1.30
CA ALA A 109 -12.28 13.80 -1.10
C ALA A 109 -12.29 13.20 0.30
N ARG A 110 -11.93 11.93 0.41
CA ARG A 110 -11.82 11.24 1.70
C ARG A 110 -10.79 10.12 1.64
N THR A 111 -10.41 9.65 2.82
CA THR A 111 -9.65 8.40 2.98
C THR A 111 -10.44 7.20 2.45
N PHE A 112 -9.72 6.13 2.16
CA PHE A 112 -10.34 4.88 1.72
C PHE A 112 -11.24 4.36 2.83
N LEU A 113 -12.49 4.03 2.49
CA LEU A 113 -13.47 3.50 3.42
C LEU A 113 -13.63 2.03 3.12
N ILE A 114 -13.52 1.19 4.15
CA ILE A 114 -13.73 -0.25 4.03
C ILE A 114 -15.08 -0.58 4.65
N ALA A 115 -16.00 -1.08 3.82
CA ALA A 115 -17.28 -1.61 4.28
C ALA A 115 -17.09 -3.06 4.70
N TYR A 116 -17.32 -3.34 5.98
CA TYR A 116 -16.98 -4.59 6.62
C TYR A 116 -18.13 -5.09 7.49
N ASN A 117 -18.72 -6.21 7.10
CA ASN A 117 -19.85 -6.83 7.79
C ASN A 117 -19.35 -8.06 8.55
N ILE A 118 -19.67 -8.16 9.83
CA ILE A 118 -19.29 -9.30 10.68
C ILE A 118 -20.53 -10.12 10.96
N ASN A 119 -20.46 -11.42 10.72
CA ASN A 119 -21.61 -12.32 10.71
C ASN A 119 -21.82 -12.93 12.10
N LEU A 120 -23.05 -12.89 12.62
CA LEU A 120 -23.42 -13.47 13.91
C LEU A 120 -24.69 -14.31 13.78
N LEU A 121 -24.72 -15.47 14.44
CA LEU A 121 -25.97 -16.23 14.59
C LEU A 121 -26.72 -15.71 15.81
N CYS A 122 -27.39 -14.57 15.63
CA CYS A 122 -28.20 -13.93 16.67
C CYS A 122 -29.35 -13.12 16.05
N THR A 123 -30.10 -12.38 16.87
CA THR A 123 -31.11 -11.45 16.38
C THR A 123 -30.51 -10.11 15.95
N LYS A 124 -31.25 -9.33 15.16
CA LYS A 124 -30.88 -7.98 14.74
C LYS A 124 -30.59 -7.05 15.93
N GLU A 125 -31.38 -7.15 17.00
CA GLU A 125 -31.26 -6.30 18.20
C GLU A 125 -29.93 -6.55 18.92
N LEU A 126 -29.51 -7.82 18.99
CA LEU A 126 -28.24 -8.21 19.60
C LEU A 126 -27.04 -7.77 18.74
N ALA A 127 -27.11 -7.99 17.43
CA ALA A 127 -26.09 -7.45 16.51
C ALA A 127 -26.01 -5.92 16.60
N HIS A 128 -27.16 -5.24 16.70
CA HIS A 128 -27.20 -3.79 16.84
C HIS A 128 -26.61 -3.33 18.17
N ARG A 129 -26.88 -4.05 19.26
CA ARG A 129 -26.26 -3.80 20.57
C ARG A 129 -24.73 -3.86 20.51
N ILE A 130 -24.16 -4.84 19.79
CA ILE A 130 -22.72 -4.95 19.60
C ILE A 130 -22.19 -3.79 18.74
N ALA A 131 -22.87 -3.48 17.63
CA ALA A 131 -22.51 -2.34 16.78
C ALA A 131 -22.46 -1.01 17.54
N LEU A 132 -23.39 -0.80 18.48
CA LEU A 132 -23.43 0.36 19.36
C LEU A 132 -22.24 0.44 20.33
N ASN A 133 -21.66 -0.69 20.73
CA ASN A 133 -20.51 -0.70 21.63
C ASN A 133 -19.19 -0.39 20.91
N ILE A 134 -19.06 -0.82 19.65
CA ILE A 134 -17.83 -0.65 18.88
C ILE A 134 -17.76 0.69 18.13
N ARG A 135 -18.88 1.19 17.58
CA ARG A 135 -18.87 2.38 16.71
C ARG A 135 -18.54 3.64 17.51
N GLU A 136 -17.83 4.58 16.92
CA GLU A 136 -17.33 5.77 17.63
C GLU A 136 -18.43 6.60 18.30
N GLN A 137 -19.57 6.78 17.62
CA GLN A 137 -20.74 7.50 18.15
C GLN A 137 -21.35 6.80 19.38
N GLY A 138 -21.10 5.51 19.54
CA GLY A 138 -21.60 4.72 20.64
C GLY A 138 -23.13 4.65 20.70
N ARG A 139 -23.65 4.69 21.94
CA ARG A 139 -25.08 4.65 22.28
C ARG A 139 -25.72 6.03 22.39
N GLY A 140 -24.92 7.10 22.36
CA GLY A 140 -25.36 8.47 22.53
C GLY A 140 -24.16 9.39 22.74
N LYS A 141 -24.39 10.71 22.81
CA LYS A 141 -23.33 11.71 22.91
C LYS A 141 -22.40 11.51 24.12
N ASP A 142 -22.93 10.99 25.23
CA ASP A 142 -22.18 10.82 26.49
C ASP A 142 -21.61 9.40 26.67
N GLN A 143 -21.88 8.49 25.74
CA GLN A 143 -21.45 7.09 25.79
C GLN A 143 -20.88 6.67 24.44
N PRO A 144 -19.68 7.18 24.06
CA PRO A 144 -19.00 6.78 22.83
C PRO A 144 -18.62 5.30 22.88
N GLY A 145 -18.52 4.68 21.70
CA GLY A 145 -18.05 3.31 21.59
C GLY A 145 -16.52 3.23 21.66
N ARG A 146 -16.01 2.00 21.56
CA ARG A 146 -14.58 1.71 21.78
C ARG A 146 -13.68 2.09 20.61
N LEU A 147 -14.17 1.97 19.37
CA LEU A 147 -13.34 2.13 18.17
C LEU A 147 -13.51 3.52 17.55
N LYS A 148 -12.39 4.18 17.32
CA LYS A 148 -12.32 5.47 16.62
C LYS A 148 -12.42 5.26 15.12
N GLN A 149 -12.97 6.23 14.38
CA GLN A 149 -13.10 6.16 12.92
C GLN A 149 -13.88 4.92 12.44
N VAL A 150 -14.78 4.40 13.28
CA VAL A 150 -15.69 3.30 12.93
C VAL A 150 -17.12 3.77 13.08
N GLN A 151 -17.89 3.65 12.01
CA GLN A 151 -19.34 3.78 12.04
C GLN A 151 -19.96 2.41 11.84
N GLY A 152 -21.15 2.17 12.39
CA GLY A 152 -21.78 0.89 12.19
C GLY A 152 -23.17 0.77 12.78
N MET A 153 -23.85 -0.29 12.38
CA MET A 153 -25.17 -0.67 12.85
C MET A 153 -25.36 -2.18 12.72
N GLY A 154 -26.21 -2.74 13.59
CA GLY A 154 -26.71 -4.09 13.39
C GLY A 154 -27.87 -4.12 12.41
N TRP A 155 -27.85 -5.12 11.54
CA TRP A 155 -28.91 -5.40 10.59
C TRP A 155 -29.05 -6.92 10.38
N TYR A 156 -30.03 -7.32 9.58
CA TYR A 156 -30.35 -8.73 9.32
C TYR A 156 -30.40 -8.93 7.81
N LEU A 157 -29.77 -9.99 7.34
CA LEU A 157 -29.75 -10.38 5.93
C LEU A 157 -30.74 -11.53 5.75
N ASP A 158 -31.93 -11.23 5.22
CA ASP A 158 -33.04 -12.18 5.12
C ASP A 158 -32.71 -13.39 4.23
N GLU A 159 -32.01 -13.15 3.11
CA GLU A 159 -31.66 -14.19 2.12
C GLU A 159 -30.78 -15.29 2.72
N GLU A 160 -29.90 -14.93 3.66
CA GLU A 160 -28.93 -15.81 4.30
C GLU A 160 -29.34 -16.18 5.74
N ASN A 161 -30.50 -15.69 6.21
CA ASN A 161 -31.04 -15.90 7.56
C ASN A 161 -30.01 -15.61 8.67
N ILE A 162 -29.28 -14.49 8.55
CA ILE A 162 -28.14 -14.16 9.42
C ILE A 162 -28.15 -12.69 9.88
N ALA A 163 -27.78 -12.45 11.14
CA ALA A 163 -27.57 -11.10 11.64
C ALA A 163 -26.13 -10.63 11.37
N GLN A 164 -25.97 -9.34 11.16
CA GLN A 164 -24.67 -8.75 10.87
C GLN A 164 -24.43 -7.48 11.69
N VAL A 165 -23.21 -7.31 12.16
CA VAL A 165 -22.67 -6.00 12.52
C VAL A 165 -22.08 -5.42 11.24
N SER A 166 -22.79 -4.48 10.62
CA SER A 166 -22.28 -3.73 9.47
C SER A 166 -21.48 -2.53 9.95
N ALA A 167 -20.20 -2.50 9.59
CA ALA A 167 -19.28 -1.44 9.98
C ALA A 167 -18.62 -0.79 8.76
N ASN A 168 -18.43 0.52 8.84
CA ASN A 168 -17.61 1.30 7.92
C ASN A 168 -16.37 1.75 8.68
N LEU A 169 -15.21 1.24 8.26
CA LEU A 169 -13.92 1.74 8.70
C LEU A 169 -13.61 2.98 7.88
N LEU A 170 -13.70 4.15 8.50
CA LEU A 170 -13.44 5.44 7.86
C LEU A 170 -11.94 5.65 7.63
N ASP A 171 -11.11 5.05 8.49
CA ASP A 171 -9.67 5.02 8.41
C ASP A 171 -9.13 3.71 9.00
N PHE A 172 -8.64 2.84 8.13
CA PHE A 172 -8.12 1.53 8.52
C PHE A 172 -6.72 1.61 9.15
N GLU A 173 -6.02 2.74 9.05
CA GLU A 173 -4.73 2.93 9.71
C GLU A 173 -4.94 3.26 11.20
N THR A 174 -5.97 4.03 11.51
CA THR A 174 -6.37 4.32 12.90
C THR A 174 -7.02 3.11 13.57
N THR A 175 -7.98 2.47 12.89
CA THR A 175 -8.64 1.25 13.38
C THR A 175 -8.57 0.14 12.33
N PRO A 176 -7.61 -0.79 12.46
CA PRO A 176 -7.43 -1.89 11.50
C PRO A 176 -8.60 -2.88 11.44
N LEU A 177 -8.69 -3.60 10.32
CA LEU A 177 -9.73 -4.62 10.06
C LEU A 177 -9.83 -5.67 11.17
N HIS A 178 -8.69 -6.23 11.57
CA HIS A 178 -8.64 -7.25 12.62
C HIS A 178 -9.14 -6.72 13.96
N THR A 179 -8.84 -5.46 14.33
CA THR A 179 -9.30 -4.86 15.58
C THR A 179 -10.82 -4.79 15.64
N VAL A 180 -11.49 -4.43 14.53
CA VAL A 180 -12.96 -4.41 14.47
C VAL A 180 -13.52 -5.82 14.65
N TYR A 181 -12.95 -6.81 13.95
CA TYR A 181 -13.39 -8.21 14.04
C TYR A 181 -13.22 -8.79 15.46
N GLU A 182 -12.04 -8.62 16.05
CA GLU A 182 -11.69 -9.15 17.36
C GLU A 182 -12.53 -8.52 18.48
N GLU A 183 -12.81 -7.21 18.39
CA GLU A 183 -13.67 -6.52 19.37
C GLU A 183 -15.14 -6.95 19.27
N VAL A 184 -15.63 -7.24 18.06
CA VAL A 184 -16.96 -7.85 17.88
C VAL A 184 -16.97 -9.28 18.41
N CYS A 185 -15.92 -10.06 18.16
CA CYS A 185 -15.79 -11.42 18.70
C CYS A 185 -15.81 -11.41 20.23
N LYS A 186 -15.12 -10.45 20.86
CA LYS A 186 -15.13 -10.28 22.32
C LYS A 186 -16.52 -9.96 22.86
N ASP A 187 -17.21 -8.97 22.29
CA ASP A 187 -18.57 -8.62 22.70
C ASP A 187 -19.57 -9.76 22.47
N ALA A 188 -19.41 -10.50 21.37
CA ALA A 188 -20.24 -11.67 21.07
C ALA A 188 -19.99 -12.81 22.09
N GLN A 189 -18.73 -13.06 22.46
CA GLN A 189 -18.37 -14.04 23.49
C GLN A 189 -18.98 -13.67 24.85
N ASP A 190 -18.92 -12.40 25.26
CA ASP A 190 -19.54 -11.91 26.50
C ASP A 190 -21.07 -12.13 26.53
N LEU A 191 -21.71 -12.19 25.36
CA LEU A 191 -23.13 -12.45 25.17
C LEU A 191 -23.46 -13.91 24.81
N ASN A 192 -22.46 -14.80 24.76
CA ASN A 192 -22.56 -16.20 24.31
C ASN A 192 -23.14 -16.34 22.89
N LEU A 193 -22.76 -15.45 21.98
CA LEU A 193 -23.19 -15.44 20.58
C LEU A 193 -22.04 -15.90 19.67
N PRO A 194 -22.31 -16.80 18.70
CA PRO A 194 -21.28 -17.24 17.78
C PRO A 194 -21.08 -16.22 16.66
N VAL A 195 -19.83 -15.84 16.41
CA VAL A 195 -19.39 -15.12 15.21
C VAL A 195 -19.00 -16.16 14.15
N VAL A 196 -19.53 -16.03 12.94
CA VAL A 196 -19.40 -17.04 11.86
C VAL A 196 -18.76 -16.43 10.61
N GLY A 197 -17.67 -15.70 10.83
CA GLY A 197 -16.91 -15.04 9.77
C GLY A 197 -17.39 -13.63 9.47
N SER A 198 -17.03 -13.13 8.30
CA SER A 198 -17.31 -11.76 7.89
C SER A 198 -17.32 -11.61 6.37
N GLN A 199 -17.65 -10.43 5.90
CA GLN A 199 -17.70 -10.09 4.49
C GLN A 199 -17.18 -8.67 4.30
N LEU A 200 -16.22 -8.50 3.39
CA LEU A 200 -15.90 -7.19 2.83
C LEU A 200 -16.90 -6.87 1.73
N VAL A 201 -17.42 -5.65 1.69
CA VAL A 201 -18.31 -5.16 0.62
C VAL A 201 -17.52 -4.23 -0.29
N GLY A 202 -17.47 -4.56 -1.58
CA GLY A 202 -16.65 -3.83 -2.55
C GLY A 202 -15.16 -4.20 -2.49
N LEU A 203 -14.31 -3.19 -2.67
CA LEU A 203 -12.85 -3.33 -2.75
C LEU A 203 -12.16 -3.02 -1.43
N VAL A 204 -10.96 -3.57 -1.25
CA VAL A 204 -10.11 -3.36 -0.06
C VAL A 204 -8.69 -2.96 -0.49
N PRO A 205 -8.02 -2.05 0.23
CA PRO A 205 -6.59 -1.78 0.02
C PRO A 205 -5.75 -2.96 0.47
N LYS A 206 -4.71 -3.31 -0.28
CA LYS A 206 -3.78 -4.39 0.05
C LYS A 206 -3.14 -4.18 1.42
N LYS A 207 -2.77 -2.94 1.74
CA LYS A 207 -2.19 -2.58 3.05
C LYS A 207 -3.08 -3.03 4.22
N ALA A 208 -4.39 -2.80 4.15
CA ALA A 208 -5.32 -3.18 5.20
C ALA A 208 -5.34 -4.71 5.45
N MET A 209 -5.19 -5.51 4.39
CA MET A 209 -5.07 -6.96 4.47
C MET A 209 -3.71 -7.37 5.06
N LEU A 210 -2.62 -6.74 4.64
CA LEU A 210 -1.28 -7.07 5.13
C LEU A 210 -1.08 -6.69 6.61
N ASP A 211 -1.60 -5.54 7.04
CA ASP A 211 -1.55 -5.12 8.44
C ASP A 211 -2.33 -6.10 9.33
N ALA A 212 -3.46 -6.63 8.84
CA ALA A 212 -4.19 -7.70 9.51
C ALA A 212 -3.41 -9.02 9.54
N ALA A 213 -2.66 -9.35 8.49
CA ALA A 213 -1.83 -10.54 8.47
C ALA A 213 -0.72 -10.45 9.52
N GLU A 214 -0.02 -9.31 9.59
CA GLU A 214 1.03 -9.07 10.59
C GLU A 214 0.50 -9.17 12.02
N TYR A 215 -0.71 -8.68 12.28
CA TYR A 215 -1.36 -8.85 13.59
C TYR A 215 -1.51 -10.34 13.96
N TYR A 216 -2.09 -11.16 13.08
CA TYR A 216 -2.30 -12.57 13.37
C TYR A 216 -0.99 -13.37 13.41
N ILE A 217 -0.02 -13.05 12.54
CA ILE A 217 1.31 -13.66 12.57
C ILE A 217 1.99 -13.44 13.93
N ASN A 218 1.93 -12.20 14.45
CA ASN A 218 2.53 -11.86 15.74
C ASN A 218 1.75 -12.47 16.92
N LYS A 219 0.41 -12.37 16.90
CA LYS A 219 -0.46 -12.91 17.96
C LYS A 219 -0.35 -14.42 18.11
N GLU A 220 -0.23 -15.14 17.00
CA GLU A 220 -0.22 -16.61 16.95
C GLU A 220 1.19 -17.20 16.82
N ASN A 221 2.23 -16.35 16.86
CA ASN A 221 3.64 -16.75 16.72
C ASN A 221 3.89 -17.61 15.46
N LEU A 222 3.35 -17.17 14.33
CA LEU A 222 3.49 -17.83 13.03
C LEU A 222 4.73 -17.34 12.30
N PHE A 223 5.10 -18.06 11.24
CA PHE A 223 6.15 -17.64 10.32
C PHE A 223 5.64 -17.75 8.88
N ILE A 224 5.24 -16.62 8.31
CA ILE A 224 4.68 -16.52 6.96
C ILE A 224 5.40 -15.41 6.20
N LEU A 225 6.08 -15.77 5.11
CA LEU A 225 6.84 -14.83 4.29
C LEU A 225 6.07 -14.35 3.08
N GLU A 226 5.48 -15.28 2.34
CA GLU A 226 4.83 -14.95 1.06
C GLU A 226 3.53 -14.18 1.25
N GLU A 227 3.39 -13.12 0.47
CA GLU A 227 2.27 -12.19 0.54
C GLU A 227 0.93 -12.90 0.29
N GLU A 228 0.90 -13.82 -0.68
CA GLU A 228 -0.27 -14.64 -0.97
C GLU A 228 -0.71 -15.47 0.25
N HIS A 229 0.24 -16.03 0.99
CA HIS A 229 -0.06 -16.77 2.21
C HIS A 229 -0.52 -15.85 3.34
N LYS A 230 0.01 -14.63 3.44
CA LYS A 230 -0.46 -13.60 4.38
C LYS A 230 -1.92 -13.24 4.12
N ILE A 231 -2.27 -13.00 2.85
CA ILE A 231 -3.65 -12.73 2.44
C ILE A 231 -4.54 -13.94 2.76
N ARG A 232 -4.09 -15.16 2.47
CA ARG A 232 -4.82 -16.40 2.77
C ARG A 232 -5.07 -16.59 4.28
N LEU A 233 -4.09 -16.27 5.11
CA LEU A 233 -4.24 -16.30 6.57
C LEU A 233 -5.37 -15.37 7.02
N VAL A 234 -5.39 -14.14 6.51
CA VAL A 234 -6.40 -13.14 6.90
C VAL A 234 -7.79 -13.53 6.42
N ILE A 235 -7.92 -14.02 5.19
CA ILE A 235 -9.18 -14.55 4.67
C ILE A 235 -9.74 -15.60 5.61
N ASN A 236 -8.91 -16.54 6.05
CA ASN A 236 -9.33 -17.60 6.96
C ASN A 236 -9.63 -17.09 8.38
N ARG A 237 -8.78 -16.22 8.95
CA ARG A 237 -8.95 -15.72 10.33
C ARG A 237 -10.18 -14.83 10.50
N LEU A 238 -10.46 -14.00 9.50
CA LEU A 238 -11.63 -13.13 9.51
C LEU A 238 -12.87 -13.85 8.91
N GLY A 239 -12.69 -15.00 8.27
CA GLY A 239 -13.74 -15.72 7.55
C GLY A 239 -14.37 -14.89 6.44
N LEU A 240 -13.54 -14.21 5.62
CA LEU A 240 -13.98 -13.28 4.56
C LEU A 240 -14.75 -13.96 3.42
N ASP A 241 -14.64 -15.28 3.33
CA ASP A 241 -15.27 -16.14 2.34
C ASP A 241 -16.58 -16.79 2.84
N SER A 242 -17.06 -16.40 4.02
CA SER A 242 -18.21 -17.03 4.70
C SER A 242 -19.54 -16.97 3.93
N LEU A 243 -19.83 -15.86 3.25
CA LEU A 243 -21.06 -15.71 2.44
C LEU A 243 -20.82 -15.93 0.95
N SER A 244 -19.61 -15.63 0.48
CA SER A 244 -19.24 -15.73 -0.93
C SER A 244 -17.72 -15.87 -1.04
N PRO A 245 -17.18 -16.63 -2.00
CA PRO A 245 -15.74 -16.77 -2.16
C PRO A 245 -15.02 -15.42 -2.26
N PHE A 246 -13.96 -15.25 -1.48
CA PHE A 246 -13.11 -14.07 -1.57
C PHE A 246 -12.00 -14.30 -2.60
N ASN A 247 -12.08 -13.65 -3.76
CA ASN A 247 -11.03 -13.67 -4.78
C ASN A 247 -10.10 -12.44 -4.63
N PRO A 248 -8.87 -12.58 -4.11
CA PRO A 248 -7.99 -11.42 -3.89
C PRO A 248 -7.75 -10.57 -5.14
N LYS A 249 -7.62 -11.21 -6.31
CA LYS A 249 -7.33 -10.52 -7.58
C LYS A 249 -8.46 -9.59 -8.05
N GLU A 250 -9.69 -9.81 -7.56
CA GLU A 250 -10.88 -9.03 -7.92
C GLU A 250 -11.36 -8.13 -6.79
N ARG A 251 -10.77 -8.25 -5.59
CA ARG A 251 -11.23 -7.54 -4.39
C ARG A 251 -10.17 -6.61 -3.83
N ILE A 252 -8.88 -6.88 -4.06
CA ILE A 252 -7.78 -6.01 -3.69
C ILE A 252 -7.51 -5.01 -4.81
N ILE A 253 -7.62 -3.71 -4.51
CA ILE A 253 -7.57 -2.66 -5.53
C ILE A 253 -6.23 -2.62 -6.29
N GLU A 254 -5.11 -2.82 -5.59
CA GLU A 254 -3.77 -2.84 -6.18
C GLU A 254 -3.54 -4.05 -7.09
N ASP A 255 -4.25 -5.16 -6.84
CA ASP A 255 -4.17 -6.36 -7.68
C ASP A 255 -5.11 -6.26 -8.89
N MET A 256 -6.24 -5.56 -8.77
CA MET A 256 -7.15 -5.29 -9.88
C MET A 256 -6.58 -4.29 -10.88
N VAL A 257 -5.93 -3.24 -10.37
CA VAL A 257 -5.33 -2.18 -11.17
C VAL A 257 -3.85 -2.49 -11.30
N GLN A 258 -3.52 -3.55 -12.04
CA GLN A 258 -2.13 -3.76 -12.47
C GLN A 258 -1.78 -2.60 -13.40
N ASP A 259 -0.84 -1.76 -12.97
CA ASP A 259 -0.29 -0.71 -13.81
C ASP A 259 0.17 -1.37 -15.12
N GLY A 260 -0.44 -1.01 -16.26
CA GLY A 260 0.02 -1.44 -17.58
C GLY A 260 1.49 -1.08 -17.89
N LYS A 261 2.18 -0.42 -16.94
CA LYS A 261 3.63 -0.23 -16.89
C LYS A 261 4.43 -1.52 -16.77
N GLU A 262 3.84 -2.66 -16.35
CA GLU A 262 4.55 -3.96 -16.39
C GLU A 262 4.93 -4.38 -17.83
N SER A 263 4.22 -3.85 -18.84
CA SER A 263 4.55 -4.00 -20.25
C SER A 263 5.75 -3.12 -20.62
N GLY A 264 6.96 -3.55 -20.24
CA GLY A 264 8.21 -2.91 -20.61
C GLY A 264 9.26 -2.80 -19.50
N CYS A 265 8.92 -3.14 -18.25
CA CYS A 265 9.88 -3.26 -17.16
C CYS A 265 10.95 -4.30 -17.46
N LEU A 266 12.17 -4.07 -16.99
CA LEU A 266 13.30 -4.98 -17.13
C LEU A 266 13.08 -6.26 -16.31
N ILE A 267 12.46 -6.14 -15.14
CA ILE A 267 12.22 -7.29 -14.25
C ILE A 267 11.16 -8.28 -14.78
N SER A 268 10.29 -7.84 -15.69
CA SER A 268 9.29 -8.70 -16.32
C SER A 268 9.83 -9.42 -17.57
N LEU A 269 11.04 -9.08 -18.03
CA LEU A 269 11.66 -9.74 -19.17
C LEU A 269 12.13 -11.15 -18.81
N PRO A 270 12.05 -12.11 -19.75
CA PRO A 270 12.78 -13.36 -19.62
C PRO A 270 14.27 -13.08 -19.39
N LEU A 271 14.92 -13.86 -18.52
CA LEU A 271 16.32 -13.64 -18.13
C LEU A 271 17.26 -13.55 -19.35
N HIS A 272 17.07 -14.41 -20.35
CA HIS A 272 17.87 -14.38 -21.59
C HIS A 272 17.72 -13.04 -22.34
N THR A 273 16.51 -12.47 -22.36
CA THR A 273 16.22 -11.17 -23.00
C THR A 273 16.85 -10.04 -22.20
N PHE A 274 16.77 -10.07 -20.86
CA PHE A 274 17.44 -9.09 -20.01
C PHE A 274 18.95 -9.05 -20.28
N VAL A 275 19.61 -10.22 -20.29
CA VAL A 275 21.05 -10.34 -20.57
C VAL A 275 21.40 -9.82 -21.96
N GLN A 276 20.62 -10.18 -22.99
CA GLN A 276 20.82 -9.68 -24.35
C GLN A 276 20.65 -8.16 -24.46
N LYS A 277 19.69 -7.57 -23.71
CA LYS A 277 19.50 -6.12 -23.66
C LYS A 277 20.67 -5.40 -23.00
N VAL A 278 21.22 -5.94 -21.90
CA VAL A 278 22.42 -5.39 -21.24
C VAL A 278 23.61 -5.40 -22.20
N GLY A 279 23.74 -6.44 -23.03
CA GLY A 279 24.81 -6.54 -24.04
C GLY A 279 24.54 -5.77 -25.34
N ALA A 280 23.39 -5.11 -25.49
CA ALA A 280 23.02 -4.41 -26.71
C ALA A 280 23.71 -3.05 -26.81
N ARG A 281 23.70 -2.46 -28.01
CA ARG A 281 24.17 -1.08 -28.25
C ARG A 281 23.12 -0.07 -27.77
N SER A 282 22.87 -0.02 -26.46
CA SER A 282 21.99 0.95 -25.80
C SER A 282 22.68 1.57 -24.57
N ALA A 283 22.18 2.73 -24.13
CA ALA A 283 22.69 3.40 -22.92
C ALA A 283 22.07 2.84 -21.62
N ALA A 284 20.95 2.11 -21.73
CA ALA A 284 20.27 1.41 -20.64
C ALA A 284 19.59 0.12 -21.19
N PRO A 285 19.45 -0.95 -20.39
CA PRO A 285 19.94 -1.11 -19.01
C PRO A 285 21.47 -1.16 -18.92
N GLY A 286 22.03 -0.63 -17.83
CA GLY A 286 23.47 -0.46 -17.64
C GLY A 286 24.02 -1.14 -16.38
N GLY A 287 25.22 -0.71 -15.96
CA GLY A 287 25.92 -1.29 -14.82
C GLY A 287 25.15 -1.20 -13.49
N GLY A 288 24.40 -0.13 -13.25
CA GLY A 288 23.57 0.02 -12.05
C GLY A 288 22.45 -1.03 -11.98
N SER A 289 21.72 -1.21 -13.09
CA SER A 289 20.68 -2.22 -13.24
C SER A 289 21.21 -3.64 -13.02
N VAL A 290 22.41 -3.95 -13.54
CA VAL A 290 23.08 -5.26 -13.31
C VAL A 290 23.55 -5.41 -11.86
N ALA A 291 24.07 -4.36 -11.24
CA ALA A 291 24.46 -4.38 -9.82
C ALA A 291 23.25 -4.69 -8.92
N ALA A 292 22.08 -4.09 -9.21
CA ALA A 292 20.83 -4.37 -8.52
C ALA A 292 20.39 -5.83 -8.69
N ALA A 293 20.44 -6.35 -9.93
CA ALA A 293 20.10 -7.74 -10.23
C ALA A 293 21.04 -8.76 -9.54
N MET A 294 22.36 -8.50 -9.51
CA MET A 294 23.30 -9.35 -8.78
C MET A 294 23.03 -9.33 -7.26
N SER A 295 22.75 -8.15 -6.71
CA SER A 295 22.45 -8.00 -5.28
C SER A 295 21.16 -8.72 -4.90
N SER A 296 20.11 -8.64 -5.74
CA SER A 296 18.85 -9.33 -5.47
C SER A 296 19.02 -10.85 -5.52
N LEU A 297 19.81 -11.39 -6.46
CA LEU A 297 20.17 -12.81 -6.50
C LEU A 297 20.99 -13.23 -5.27
N GLY A 298 21.93 -12.38 -4.81
CA GLY A 298 22.68 -12.63 -3.60
C GLY A 298 21.79 -12.70 -2.35
N ALA A 299 20.85 -11.76 -2.22
CA ALA A 299 19.85 -11.78 -1.15
C ALA A 299 18.91 -13.01 -1.25
N ALA A 300 18.50 -13.38 -2.47
CA ALA A 300 17.69 -14.56 -2.73
C ALA A 300 18.37 -15.86 -2.27
N LEU A 301 19.66 -16.01 -2.54
CA LEU A 301 20.44 -17.16 -2.06
C LEU A 301 20.55 -17.18 -0.54
N GLY A 302 20.76 -16.02 0.10
CA GLY A 302 20.73 -15.91 1.57
C GLY A 302 19.38 -16.36 2.17
N CYS A 303 18.28 -15.93 1.55
CA CYS A 303 16.92 -16.34 1.91
C CYS A 303 16.71 -17.86 1.73
N MET A 304 17.09 -18.38 0.55
CA MET A 304 16.98 -19.80 0.21
C MET A 304 17.72 -20.68 1.20
N VAL A 305 18.95 -20.34 1.57
CA VAL A 305 19.74 -21.10 2.55
C VAL A 305 19.03 -21.17 3.90
N GLY A 306 18.49 -20.04 4.36
CA GLY A 306 17.71 -20.01 5.59
C GLY A 306 16.47 -20.91 5.50
N LEU A 307 15.74 -20.86 4.39
CA LEU A 307 14.59 -21.74 4.13
C LEU A 307 14.97 -23.22 4.02
N MET A 308 16.15 -23.53 3.47
CA MET A 308 16.68 -24.89 3.39
C MET A 308 17.13 -25.45 4.75
N THR A 309 17.21 -24.58 5.75
CA THR A 309 17.52 -24.90 7.15
C THR A 309 16.24 -24.92 8.00
N TYR A 310 15.31 -23.99 7.76
CA TYR A 310 14.05 -23.86 8.47
C TYR A 310 13.09 -25.04 8.24
N GLY A 311 12.30 -25.40 9.26
CA GLY A 311 11.21 -26.39 9.16
C GLY A 311 11.64 -27.85 9.01
N LYS A 312 12.95 -28.15 8.98
CA LYS A 312 13.46 -29.53 8.98
C LYS A 312 13.76 -29.99 10.40
N ARG A 313 13.32 -31.21 10.73
CA ARG A 313 13.51 -31.83 12.05
C ARG A 313 14.95 -31.77 12.58
N GLN A 314 15.94 -31.95 11.70
CA GLN A 314 17.35 -31.92 12.08
C GLN A 314 17.88 -30.53 12.50
N PHE A 315 17.10 -29.46 12.26
CA PHE A 315 17.46 -28.08 12.53
C PHE A 315 16.42 -27.38 13.43
N GLU A 316 15.64 -28.15 14.18
CA GLU A 316 14.56 -27.63 15.03
C GLU A 316 15.06 -26.59 16.05
N ASP A 317 16.23 -26.82 16.64
CA ASP A 317 16.87 -25.87 17.57
C ASP A 317 17.24 -24.53 16.91
N LEU A 318 17.36 -24.50 15.58
CA LEU A 318 17.67 -23.30 14.80
C LEU A 318 16.42 -22.56 14.32
N ASP A 319 15.20 -23.07 14.59
CA ASP A 319 13.96 -22.45 14.14
C ASP A 319 13.85 -20.97 14.55
N PRO A 320 14.08 -20.57 15.82
CA PRO A 320 14.02 -19.15 16.22
C PRO A 320 15.07 -18.30 15.51
N VAL A 321 16.25 -18.86 15.21
CA VAL A 321 17.30 -18.16 14.49
C VAL A 321 16.88 -17.94 13.04
N MET A 322 16.39 -18.98 12.36
CA MET A 322 16.00 -18.89 10.96
C MET A 322 14.81 -17.95 10.77
N ARG A 323 13.84 -17.94 11.69
CA ARG A 323 12.72 -16.98 11.67
C ARG A 323 13.18 -15.52 11.74
N ARG A 324 14.32 -15.25 12.39
CA ARG A 324 14.93 -13.91 12.43
C ARG A 324 15.78 -13.62 11.19
N LEU A 325 16.54 -14.60 10.70
CA LEU A 325 17.50 -14.39 9.61
C LEU A 325 16.86 -14.32 8.22
N ILE A 326 15.81 -15.08 7.96
CA ILE A 326 15.21 -15.18 6.61
C ILE A 326 14.50 -13.89 6.17
N PRO A 327 13.62 -13.24 6.98
CA PRO A 327 12.82 -12.12 6.50
C PRO A 327 13.62 -10.94 5.94
N PRO A 328 14.74 -10.50 6.56
CA PRO A 328 15.54 -9.41 5.99
C PRO A 328 16.11 -9.72 4.60
N PHE A 329 16.51 -10.96 4.33
CA PHE A 329 16.97 -11.37 2.99
C PHE A 329 15.81 -11.40 1.99
N HIS A 330 14.65 -11.93 2.38
CA HIS A 330 13.45 -11.97 1.54
C HIS A 330 12.98 -10.56 1.16
N GLN A 331 12.95 -9.65 2.13
CA GLN A 331 12.59 -8.25 1.92
C GLN A 331 13.62 -7.54 1.02
N ALA A 332 14.91 -7.68 1.34
CA ALA A 332 15.97 -7.05 0.53
C ALA A 332 15.98 -7.57 -0.91
N MET A 333 15.73 -8.87 -1.14
CA MET A 333 15.59 -9.43 -2.49
C MET A 333 14.51 -8.69 -3.29
N LYS A 334 13.32 -8.48 -2.71
CA LYS A 334 12.21 -7.77 -3.37
C LYS A 334 12.54 -6.29 -3.62
N GLU A 335 13.11 -5.61 -2.63
CA GLU A 335 13.48 -4.19 -2.75
C GLU A 335 14.58 -3.98 -3.80
N LEU A 336 15.60 -4.83 -3.81
CA LEU A 336 16.71 -4.77 -4.77
C LEU A 336 16.26 -5.07 -6.21
N LEU A 337 15.25 -5.94 -6.40
CA LEU A 337 14.64 -6.17 -7.71
C LEU A 337 14.01 -4.89 -8.27
N VAL A 338 13.29 -4.13 -7.44
CA VAL A 338 12.68 -2.86 -7.85
C VAL A 338 13.74 -1.84 -8.29
N LEU A 339 14.95 -1.90 -7.73
CA LEU A 339 16.05 -1.00 -8.12
C LEU A 339 16.55 -1.23 -9.55
N VAL A 340 16.32 -2.41 -10.15
CA VAL A 340 16.70 -2.70 -11.55
C VAL A 340 16.01 -1.73 -12.51
N ASP A 341 14.70 -1.58 -12.35
CA ASP A 341 13.91 -0.63 -13.15
C ASP A 341 14.16 0.81 -12.71
N THR A 342 14.28 1.04 -11.40
CA THR A 342 14.48 2.39 -10.85
C THR A 342 15.77 3.03 -11.37
N ASP A 343 16.85 2.26 -11.53
CA ASP A 343 18.10 2.71 -12.13
C ASP A 343 17.92 3.19 -13.58
N SER A 344 17.25 2.37 -14.39
CA SER A 344 16.98 2.70 -15.79
C SER A 344 16.03 3.90 -15.95
N LEU A 345 15.07 4.06 -15.04
CA LEU A 345 14.19 5.23 -14.97
C LEU A 345 14.95 6.48 -14.55
N ALA A 346 15.79 6.42 -13.52
CA ALA A 346 16.60 7.55 -13.06
C ALA A 346 17.53 8.06 -14.17
N PHE A 347 18.19 7.15 -14.90
CA PHE A 347 19.01 7.50 -16.06
C PHE A 347 18.19 8.18 -17.17
N SER A 348 17.00 7.63 -17.47
CA SER A 348 16.10 8.21 -18.48
C SER A 348 15.62 9.61 -18.10
N SER A 349 15.31 9.86 -16.83
CA SER A 349 14.95 11.19 -16.31
C SER A 349 16.11 12.19 -16.44
N TYR A 350 17.34 11.78 -16.13
CA TYR A 350 18.53 12.62 -16.34
C TYR A 350 18.73 12.97 -17.82
N MET A 351 18.61 11.99 -18.72
CA MET A 351 18.70 12.21 -20.16
C MET A 351 17.61 13.14 -20.70
N ALA A 352 16.39 13.08 -20.15
CA ALA A 352 15.32 14.01 -20.47
C ALA A 352 15.65 15.44 -20.01
N ALA A 353 16.20 15.60 -18.81
CA ALA A 353 16.64 16.90 -18.31
C ALA A 353 17.74 17.52 -19.19
N MET A 354 18.67 16.71 -19.71
CA MET A 354 19.71 17.19 -20.64
C MET A 354 19.16 17.78 -21.94
N LYS A 355 17.98 17.31 -22.38
CA LYS A 355 17.30 17.75 -23.61
C LYS A 355 16.44 19.01 -23.43
N LEU A 356 16.30 19.53 -22.20
CA LEU A 356 15.53 20.76 -21.97
C LEU A 356 16.10 21.96 -22.74
N PRO A 357 15.26 22.93 -23.13
CA PRO A 357 15.69 24.18 -23.77
C PRO A 357 16.75 24.93 -22.94
N LYS A 358 17.56 25.74 -23.63
CA LYS A 358 18.71 26.46 -23.04
C LYS A 358 18.92 27.84 -23.66
N ASN A 359 17.88 28.42 -24.23
CA ASN A 359 17.96 29.65 -25.02
C ASN A 359 17.85 30.88 -24.12
N THR A 360 16.99 30.85 -23.10
CA THR A 360 16.84 31.96 -22.13
C THR A 360 17.61 31.71 -20.83
N PRO A 361 17.92 32.76 -20.04
CA PRO A 361 18.53 32.60 -18.71
C PRO A 361 17.68 31.72 -17.77
N GLU A 362 16.36 31.93 -17.78
CA GLU A 362 15.39 31.15 -17.00
C GLU A 362 15.37 29.67 -17.43
N GLU A 363 15.41 29.40 -18.73
CA GLU A 363 15.52 28.03 -19.25
C GLU A 363 16.83 27.36 -18.84
N LYS A 364 17.95 28.09 -18.85
CA LYS A 364 19.25 27.56 -18.40
C LYS A 364 19.23 27.21 -16.93
N GLU A 365 18.65 28.06 -16.09
CA GLU A 365 18.54 27.81 -14.65
C GLU A 365 17.64 26.60 -14.36
N ARG A 366 16.45 26.54 -14.98
CA ARG A 366 15.52 25.41 -14.85
C ARG A 366 16.12 24.10 -15.35
N ARG A 367 16.86 24.14 -16.46
CA ARG A 367 17.60 22.99 -16.99
C ARG A 367 18.67 22.51 -16.03
N THR A 368 19.47 23.42 -15.48
CA THR A 368 20.52 23.07 -14.50
C THR A 368 19.91 22.46 -13.24
N ALA A 369 18.83 23.04 -12.70
CA ALA A 369 18.14 22.51 -11.53
C ALA A 369 17.58 21.11 -11.79
N ALA A 370 16.92 20.89 -12.94
CA ALA A 370 16.41 19.58 -13.35
C ALA A 370 17.53 18.54 -13.54
N MET A 371 18.66 18.93 -14.12
CA MET A 371 19.83 18.05 -14.27
C MET A 371 20.44 17.67 -12.91
N GLN A 372 20.60 18.62 -11.99
CA GLN A 372 21.12 18.34 -10.65
C GLN A 372 20.18 17.44 -9.84
N LEU A 373 18.87 17.64 -9.95
CA LEU A 373 17.88 16.74 -9.35
C LEU A 373 17.94 15.33 -9.96
N GLY A 374 18.05 15.24 -11.29
CA GLY A 374 18.21 13.98 -12.01
C GLY A 374 19.48 13.22 -11.59
N LEU A 375 20.60 13.92 -11.43
CA LEU A 375 21.86 13.34 -10.94
C LEU A 375 21.76 12.86 -9.50
N LYS A 376 21.14 13.65 -8.61
CA LYS A 376 20.90 13.24 -7.22
C LYS A 376 20.03 11.97 -7.16
N SER A 377 19.02 11.85 -8.02
CA SER A 377 18.22 10.63 -8.15
C SER A 377 19.05 9.45 -8.68
N ALA A 378 19.85 9.65 -9.74
CA ALA A 378 20.72 8.63 -10.32
C ALA A 378 21.84 8.16 -9.37
N VAL A 379 22.28 9.01 -8.43
CA VAL A 379 23.18 8.62 -7.33
C VAL A 379 22.41 7.90 -6.22
N GLY A 380 21.21 8.36 -5.89
CA GLY A 380 20.38 7.81 -4.81
C GLY A 380 20.07 6.33 -4.99
N VAL A 381 19.78 5.88 -6.22
CA VAL A 381 19.47 4.47 -6.51
C VAL A 381 20.63 3.52 -6.12
N PRO A 382 21.84 3.61 -6.71
CA PRO A 382 22.95 2.76 -6.33
C PRO A 382 23.43 3.00 -4.89
N PHE A 383 23.28 4.20 -4.34
CA PHE A 383 23.57 4.44 -2.92
C PHE A 383 22.65 3.60 -2.02
N SER A 384 21.34 3.60 -2.28
CA SER A 384 20.35 2.80 -1.54
C SER A 384 20.60 1.30 -1.66
N LEU A 385 21.07 0.83 -2.82
CA LEU A 385 21.52 -0.56 -3.03
C LEU A 385 22.65 -0.91 -2.05
N ALA A 386 23.70 -0.09 -2.02
CA ALA A 386 24.87 -0.34 -1.16
C ALA A 386 24.49 -0.33 0.33
N GLU A 387 23.64 0.61 0.75
CA GLU A 387 23.12 0.70 2.11
C GLU A 387 22.28 -0.54 2.47
N LYS A 388 21.40 -0.98 1.57
CA LYS A 388 20.58 -2.18 1.78
C LYS A 388 21.44 -3.42 1.94
N VAL A 389 22.39 -3.63 1.04
CA VAL A 389 23.33 -4.77 1.12
C VAL A 389 24.18 -4.69 2.39
N HIS A 390 24.61 -3.50 2.80
CA HIS A 390 25.37 -3.32 4.04
C HIS A 390 24.62 -3.87 5.27
N SER A 391 23.30 -3.65 5.33
CA SER A 391 22.45 -4.16 6.43
C SER A 391 22.37 -5.69 6.50
N LEU A 392 22.66 -6.39 5.39
CA LEU A 392 22.59 -7.86 5.33
C LEU A 392 23.85 -8.56 5.83
N TRP A 393 24.99 -7.87 5.92
CA TRP A 393 26.26 -8.53 6.26
C TRP A 393 26.27 -9.21 7.63
N PRO A 394 25.76 -8.61 8.73
CA PRO A 394 25.70 -9.30 10.01
C PRO A 394 24.88 -10.59 9.94
N LEU A 395 23.75 -10.55 9.23
CA LEU A 395 22.84 -11.68 9.06
C LEU A 395 23.47 -12.78 8.19
N LEU A 396 24.22 -12.41 7.15
CA LEU A 396 24.91 -13.36 6.28
C LEU A 396 26.06 -14.06 7.02
N LYS A 397 26.78 -13.33 7.86
CA LYS A 397 27.85 -13.88 8.73
C LYS A 397 27.25 -14.95 9.66
N GLU A 398 26.09 -14.69 10.25
CA GLU A 398 25.39 -15.64 11.12
C GLU A 398 24.82 -16.83 10.31
N MET A 399 24.20 -16.56 9.15
CA MET A 399 23.72 -17.60 8.24
C MET A 399 24.85 -18.55 7.81
N ALA A 400 26.05 -18.02 7.57
CA ALA A 400 27.22 -18.81 7.22
C ALA A 400 27.69 -19.73 8.37
N GLN A 401 27.44 -19.36 9.63
CA GLN A 401 27.82 -20.15 10.80
C GLN A 401 26.81 -21.26 11.11
N GLN A 402 25.52 -20.98 10.95
CA GLN A 402 24.46 -21.87 11.45
C GLN A 402 23.64 -22.53 10.35
N GLY A 403 23.57 -21.91 9.17
CA GLY A 403 22.79 -22.42 8.04
C GLY A 403 23.25 -23.80 7.58
N ASN A 404 22.36 -24.50 6.89
CA ASN A 404 22.59 -25.84 6.36
C ASN A 404 23.89 -25.91 5.55
N ILE A 405 24.84 -26.72 6.03
CA ILE A 405 26.16 -26.87 5.40
C ILE A 405 26.10 -27.45 3.99
N ALA A 406 25.03 -28.18 3.65
CA ALA A 406 24.81 -28.67 2.29
C ALA A 406 24.62 -27.53 1.27
N CYS A 407 24.19 -26.35 1.73
CA CYS A 407 24.03 -25.14 0.93
C CYS A 407 25.28 -24.22 0.99
N LYS A 408 26.46 -24.78 1.34
CA LYS A 408 27.71 -24.01 1.44
C LYS A 408 28.03 -23.23 0.17
N SER A 409 27.92 -23.85 -1.00
CA SER A 409 28.15 -23.20 -2.29
C SER A 409 27.21 -22.02 -2.52
N ASP A 410 25.95 -22.15 -2.09
CA ASP A 410 24.93 -21.12 -2.26
C ASP A 410 25.26 -19.87 -1.44
N ILE A 411 25.71 -20.03 -0.19
CA ILE A 411 26.14 -18.90 0.66
C ILE A 411 27.43 -18.26 0.10
N GLN A 412 28.36 -19.06 -0.44
CA GLN A 412 29.58 -18.52 -1.05
C GLN A 412 29.27 -17.63 -2.26
N VAL A 413 28.35 -18.08 -3.12
CA VAL A 413 27.86 -17.29 -4.26
C VAL A 413 27.07 -16.07 -3.76
N ALA A 414 26.24 -16.22 -2.73
CA ALA A 414 25.50 -15.11 -2.13
C ALA A 414 26.44 -13.98 -1.68
N ALA A 415 27.49 -14.31 -0.94
CA ALA A 415 28.47 -13.35 -0.46
C ALA A 415 29.16 -12.61 -1.61
N LYS A 416 29.61 -13.34 -2.64
CA LYS A 416 30.26 -12.74 -3.81
C LYS A 416 29.33 -11.91 -4.68
N ALA A 417 28.07 -12.31 -4.82
CA ALA A 417 27.06 -11.56 -5.56
C ALA A 417 26.73 -10.23 -4.87
N LEU A 418 26.57 -10.24 -3.54
CA LEU A 418 26.37 -9.03 -2.74
C LEU A 418 27.59 -8.09 -2.79
N GLU A 419 28.80 -8.64 -2.71
CA GLU A 419 30.05 -7.87 -2.87
C GLU A 419 30.12 -7.19 -4.24
N ALA A 420 29.88 -7.94 -5.32
CA ALA A 420 29.88 -7.43 -6.69
C ALA A 420 28.79 -6.37 -6.90
N GLY A 421 27.64 -6.53 -6.24
CA GLY A 421 26.56 -5.54 -6.19
C GLY A 421 27.02 -4.21 -5.60
N VAL A 422 27.64 -4.24 -4.40
CA VAL A 422 28.19 -3.04 -3.74
C VAL A 422 29.32 -2.41 -4.57
N PHE A 423 30.17 -3.24 -5.18
CA PHE A 423 31.20 -2.77 -6.11
C PHE A 423 30.58 -2.02 -7.30
N GLY A 424 29.56 -2.60 -7.94
CA GLY A 424 28.82 -1.94 -9.01
C GLY A 424 28.19 -0.62 -8.56
N ALA A 425 27.52 -0.61 -7.41
CA ALA A 425 26.96 0.61 -6.84
C ALA A 425 28.04 1.70 -6.61
N TYR A 426 29.19 1.32 -6.06
CA TYR A 426 30.31 2.24 -5.83
C TYR A 426 30.72 2.99 -7.10
N PHE A 427 30.98 2.28 -8.20
CA PHE A 427 31.42 2.92 -9.44
C PHE A 427 30.33 3.73 -10.13
N ASN A 428 29.07 3.31 -10.04
CA ASN A 428 27.95 4.08 -10.60
C ASN A 428 27.76 5.42 -9.85
N VAL A 429 27.83 5.40 -8.51
CA VAL A 429 27.78 6.63 -7.71
C VAL A 429 28.98 7.53 -8.01
N VAL A 430 30.21 7.01 -7.93
CA VAL A 430 31.43 7.82 -8.14
C VAL A 430 31.46 8.45 -9.53
N THR A 431 30.91 7.78 -10.54
CA THR A 431 30.81 8.34 -11.90
C THR A 431 29.88 9.54 -11.93
N ASN A 432 28.67 9.42 -11.36
CA ASN A 432 27.67 10.50 -11.36
C ASN A 432 28.00 11.64 -10.38
N LEU A 433 28.71 11.36 -9.29
CA LEU A 433 29.13 12.39 -8.32
C LEU A 433 29.98 13.48 -8.95
N LYS A 434 30.75 13.18 -10.01
CA LYS A 434 31.61 14.16 -10.70
C LYS A 434 30.83 15.36 -11.24
N ASP A 435 29.58 15.13 -11.65
CA ASP A 435 28.74 16.13 -12.31
C ASP A 435 27.79 16.86 -11.32
N ILE A 436 27.76 16.45 -10.05
CA ILE A 436 27.00 17.14 -9.00
C ILE A 436 27.76 18.40 -8.57
N THR A 437 27.08 19.49 -8.23
CA THR A 437 27.73 20.74 -7.77
C THR A 437 27.72 20.92 -6.25
N ASP A 438 26.86 20.17 -5.56
CA ASP A 438 26.71 20.19 -4.11
C ASP A 438 27.86 19.42 -3.43
N GLU A 439 28.88 20.15 -2.98
CA GLU A 439 30.08 19.57 -2.36
C GLU A 439 29.81 18.90 -1.00
N GLY A 440 28.83 19.40 -0.23
CA GLY A 440 28.44 18.76 1.04
C GLY A 440 27.84 17.38 0.79
N PHE A 441 26.91 17.30 -0.16
CA PHE A 441 26.32 16.03 -0.59
C PHE A 441 27.37 15.05 -1.14
N LYS A 442 28.32 15.53 -1.96
CA LYS A 442 29.41 14.70 -2.49
C LYS A 442 30.23 14.04 -1.40
N GLN A 443 30.73 14.84 -0.46
CA GLN A 443 31.61 14.33 0.60
C GLN A 443 30.90 13.33 1.50
N GLU A 444 29.64 13.61 1.87
CA GLU A 444 28.83 12.70 2.68
C GLU A 444 28.62 11.36 1.98
N VAL A 445 28.15 11.39 0.73
CA VAL A 445 27.85 10.18 -0.06
C VAL A 445 29.12 9.37 -0.30
N GLN A 446 30.22 10.03 -0.68
CA GLN A 446 31.48 9.37 -0.94
C GLN A 446 32.04 8.69 0.32
N GLY A 447 32.01 9.38 1.48
CA GLY A 447 32.49 8.82 2.74
C GLY A 447 31.72 7.56 3.16
N LYS A 448 30.38 7.62 3.13
CA LYS A 448 29.53 6.47 3.45
C LYS A 448 29.74 5.31 2.48
N LEU A 449 29.84 5.60 1.18
CA LEU A 449 29.97 4.58 0.15
C LEU A 449 31.33 3.86 0.18
N SER A 450 32.42 4.60 0.46
CA SER A 450 33.73 3.99 0.70
C SER A 450 33.68 3.05 1.90
N HIS A 451 33.03 3.44 2.99
CA HIS A 451 32.81 2.56 4.14
C HIS A 451 32.02 1.30 3.77
N PHE A 452 30.93 1.42 3.01
CA PHE A 452 30.15 0.26 2.56
C PHE A 452 30.95 -0.71 1.70
N LEU A 453 31.78 -0.20 0.79
CA LEU A 453 32.65 -1.02 -0.06
C LEU A 453 33.72 -1.76 0.76
N GLU A 454 34.33 -1.10 1.74
CA GLU A 454 35.31 -1.75 2.62
C GLU A 454 34.67 -2.83 3.48
N GLU A 455 33.50 -2.56 4.08
CA GLU A 455 32.78 -3.54 4.88
C GLU A 455 32.33 -4.73 4.04
N ALA A 456 31.91 -4.52 2.78
CA ALA A 456 31.55 -5.59 1.86
C ALA A 456 32.72 -6.54 1.58
N LYS A 457 33.92 -5.99 1.32
CA LYS A 457 35.15 -6.79 1.11
C LYS A 457 35.51 -7.60 2.35
N LYS A 458 35.54 -6.94 3.52
CA LYS A 458 35.87 -7.59 4.81
C LYS A 458 34.86 -8.67 5.16
N SER A 459 33.57 -8.38 5.02
CA SER A 459 32.48 -9.30 5.31
C SER A 459 32.48 -10.51 4.40
N THR A 460 32.74 -10.31 3.11
CA THR A 460 32.82 -11.42 2.14
C THR A 460 34.00 -12.33 2.47
N ALA A 461 35.19 -11.78 2.73
CA ALA A 461 36.35 -12.57 3.13
C ALA A 461 36.07 -13.38 4.41
N PHE A 462 35.41 -12.76 5.40
CA PHE A 462 35.02 -13.46 6.62
C PHE A 462 34.05 -14.61 6.34
N VAL A 463 32.97 -14.36 5.58
CA VAL A 463 31.97 -15.39 5.27
C VAL A 463 32.60 -16.58 4.56
N LEU A 464 33.42 -16.33 3.54
CA LEU A 464 34.09 -17.40 2.79
C LEU A 464 35.03 -18.22 3.68
N HIS A 465 35.85 -17.55 4.50
CA HIS A 465 36.76 -18.21 5.43
C HIS A 465 36.03 -19.05 6.49
N GLN A 466 34.91 -18.55 7.03
CA GLN A 466 34.09 -19.30 7.97
C GLN A 466 33.51 -20.56 7.32
N LEU A 467 33.00 -20.45 6.10
CA LEU A 467 32.44 -21.59 5.38
C LEU A 467 33.51 -22.62 5.02
N GLU A 468 34.73 -22.21 4.68
CA GLU A 468 35.85 -23.12 4.45
C GLU A 468 36.20 -23.95 5.67
N LYS A 469 36.17 -23.33 6.86
CA LYS A 469 36.40 -24.02 8.14
C LYS A 469 35.28 -24.98 8.53
N ARG A 470 34.03 -24.74 8.10
CA ARG A 470 32.92 -25.66 8.34
C ARG A 470 33.10 -26.91 7.48
N THR A 471 33.33 -28.04 8.13
CA THR A 471 33.33 -29.37 7.53
C THR A 471 31.93 -29.99 7.66
N MET A 472 31.54 -30.81 6.67
CA MET A 472 30.23 -31.47 6.63
C MET A 472 30.04 -32.48 7.75
#